data_AF-A0A545SQV0-F1
#
_entry.id   AF-A0A545SQV0-F1
#
_cell.length_a   1.000
_cell.length_b   1.000
_cell.length_c   1.000
_cell.angle_alpha   90.00
_cell.angle_beta   90.00
_cell.angle_gamma   90.00
#
_symmetry.space_group_name_H-M   'P 1'
#
loop_
_entity.id
_entity.type
_entity.pdbx_description
1 polymer ?
#
loop_
_entity_poly.entity_id
_entity_poly.type
_entity_poly.pdbx_seq_one_letter_code
_entity_poly.pdbx_strand_id
1 'polypeptide(L)'
;MKDADLLQFKLMLPAPLKARVEEQAALNRRSLSQEIVTALEERYPLPKPEKVSDPAAKILYWLAARIRRRQPKLGSLRDKQAALYEGIAADLETRMETIEGTTKIEK
;
A
#
# COMPACT_ATOMS: atom_id res chain seq x y z
N MET A 1 -11.47 -2.75 -11.84
CA MET A 1 -10.46 -1.90 -11.20
C MET A 1 -9.91 -1.05 -12.32
N LYS A 2 -10.18 0.26 -12.33
CA LYS A 2 -9.47 1.12 -13.29
C LYS A 2 -8.00 1.03 -12.89
N ASP A 3 -7.17 0.56 -13.79
CA ASP A 3 -5.72 0.62 -13.64
C ASP A 3 -5.39 2.03 -13.15
N ALA A 4 -5.01 2.18 -11.88
CA ALA A 4 -4.57 3.47 -11.37
C ALA A 4 -3.45 3.91 -12.31
N ASP A 5 -3.67 4.99 -13.07
CA ASP A 5 -2.94 5.33 -14.30
C ASP A 5 -1.46 4.95 -14.17
N LEU A 6 -1.09 3.80 -14.74
CA LEU A 6 0.28 3.28 -14.64
C LEU A 6 1.17 4.17 -15.51
N LEU A 7 1.75 5.18 -14.88
CA LEU A 7 2.65 6.13 -15.54
C LEU A 7 4.02 5.48 -15.71
N GLN A 8 4.47 5.34 -16.97
CA GLN A 8 5.81 4.87 -17.26
C GLN A 8 6.84 5.96 -16.91
N PHE A 9 7.62 5.73 -15.86
CA PHE A 9 8.65 6.67 -15.41
C PHE A 9 10.05 6.26 -15.89
N LYS A 10 10.70 7.11 -16.69
CA LYS A 10 12.07 6.87 -17.18
C LYS A 10 13.09 7.44 -16.18
N LEU A 11 13.76 6.54 -15.47
CA LEU A 11 14.79 6.87 -14.48
C LEU A 11 16.19 6.69 -15.06
N MET A 12 17.08 7.65 -14.80
CA MET A 12 18.52 7.44 -14.95
C MET A 12 19.10 6.98 -13.62
N LEU A 13 19.52 5.71 -13.55
CA LEU A 13 20.12 5.13 -12.35
C LEU A 13 21.63 4.94 -12.57
N PRO A 14 22.48 5.17 -11.55
CA PRO A 14 23.88 4.76 -11.60
C PRO A 14 23.98 3.25 -11.86
N ALA A 15 24.87 2.84 -12.77
CA ALA A 15 25.13 1.44 -13.09
C ALA A 15 25.34 0.53 -11.85
N PRO A 16 26.13 0.92 -10.82
CA PRO A 16 26.32 0.07 -9.64
C PRO A 16 25.08 0.00 -8.74
N LEU A 17 24.18 0.98 -8.82
CA LEU A 17 22.91 0.92 -8.11
C LEU A 17 21.97 -0.05 -8.79
N LYS A 18 21.86 0.00 -10.12
CA LYS A 18 21.04 -0.93 -10.89
C LYS A 18 21.42 -2.39 -10.60
N ALA A 19 22.71 -2.73 -10.63
CA ALA A 19 23.18 -4.10 -10.40
C ALA A 19 22.75 -4.64 -9.02
N ARG A 20 22.90 -3.83 -7.96
CA ARG A 20 22.48 -4.23 -6.60
C ARG A 20 20.97 -4.46 -6.48
N VAL A 21 20.15 -3.66 -7.19
CA VAL A 21 18.69 -3.84 -7.19
C VAL A 21 18.32 -5.10 -7.99
N GLU A 22 19.01 -5.42 -9.08
CA GLU A 22 18.80 -6.66 -9.83
C GLU A 22 19.13 -7.90 -8.99
N GLU A 23 20.24 -7.89 -8.25
CA GLU A 23 20.60 -8.95 -7.31
C GLU A 23 19.50 -9.14 -6.24
N GLN A 24 19.04 -8.04 -5.65
CA GLN A 24 18.00 -8.08 -4.62
C GLN A 24 16.65 -8.57 -5.18
N ALA A 25 16.28 -8.14 -6.38
CA ALA A 25 15.07 -8.59 -7.07
C ALA A 25 15.12 -10.10 -7.35
N ALA A 26 16.28 -10.63 -7.78
CA ALA A 26 16.49 -12.05 -8.00
C ALA A 26 16.35 -12.87 -6.70
N LEU A 27 16.94 -12.39 -5.60
CA LEU A 27 16.79 -13.01 -4.27
C LEU A 27 15.32 -13.03 -3.81
N ASN A 28 14.59 -11.94 -4.04
CA ASN A 28 13.20 -11.79 -3.66
C ASN A 28 12.21 -12.45 -4.64
N ARG A 29 12.70 -13.08 -5.72
CA ARG A 29 11.90 -13.69 -6.79
C ARG A 29 10.87 -12.72 -7.39
N ARG A 30 11.27 -11.46 -7.57
CA ARG A 30 10.44 -10.37 -8.11
C ARG A 30 11.06 -9.82 -9.40
N SER A 31 10.23 -9.12 -10.19
CA SER A 31 10.76 -8.33 -11.30
C SER A 31 11.50 -7.10 -10.77
N LEU A 32 12.45 -6.58 -11.55
CA LEU A 32 13.19 -5.36 -11.21
C LEU A 32 12.24 -4.18 -10.90
N SER A 33 11.23 -3.98 -11.75
CA SER A 33 10.23 -2.92 -11.57
C SER A 33 9.47 -3.07 -10.26
N GLN A 34 9.07 -4.30 -9.91
CA GLN A 34 8.34 -4.56 -8.67
C GLN A 34 9.20 -4.34 -7.42
N GLU A 35 10.49 -4.68 -7.49
CA GLU A 35 11.43 -4.43 -6.39
C GLU A 35 11.63 -2.92 -6.18
N ILE A 36 11.77 -2.14 -7.27
CA ILE A 36 11.88 -0.67 -7.21
C ILE A 36 10.63 -0.07 -6.58
N VAL A 37 9.44 -0.49 -7.03
CA VAL A 37 8.18 0.00 -6.47
C VAL A 37 8.08 -0.34 -4.98
N THR A 38 8.38 -1.58 -4.60
CA THR A 38 8.32 -2.02 -3.19
C THR A 38 9.26 -1.19 -2.31
N ALA A 39 10.51 -0.97 -2.76
CA ALA A 39 11.47 -0.16 -2.02
C ALA A 39 11.03 1.31 -1.88
N LEU A 40 10.33 1.86 -2.89
CA LEU A 40 9.76 3.20 -2.83
C LEU A 40 8.57 3.27 -1.88
N GLU A 41 7.67 2.29 -1.89
CA GLU A 41 6.52 2.22 -0.96
C GLU A 41 6.96 2.07 0.50
N GLU A 42 8.01 1.31 0.75
CA GLU A 42 8.60 1.20 2.10
C GLU A 42 9.16 2.54 2.59
N ARG A 43 9.74 3.34 1.68
CA ARG A 43 10.33 4.63 2.02
C ARG A 43 9.29 5.76 2.09
N TYR A 44 8.27 5.69 1.26
CA TYR A 44 7.18 6.66 1.13
C TYR A 44 5.85 5.93 1.31
N PRO A 45 5.47 5.59 2.57
CA PRO A 45 4.23 4.90 2.82
C PRO A 45 3.05 5.76 2.39
N LEU A 46 1.97 5.11 1.92
CA LEU A 46 0.71 5.77 1.60
C LEU A 46 0.27 6.66 2.77
N PRO A 47 -0.11 7.93 2.54
CA PRO A 47 -0.57 8.80 3.60
C PRO A 47 -1.79 8.14 4.26
N LYS A 48 -1.72 7.96 5.58
CA LYS A 48 -2.88 7.49 6.34
C LYS A 48 -3.96 8.57 6.23
N PRO A 49 -5.17 8.22 5.80
CA PRO A 49 -6.25 9.19 5.71
C PRO A 49 -6.54 9.77 7.09
N GLU A 50 -6.35 11.09 7.26
CA GLU A 50 -6.60 11.80 8.52
C GLU A 50 -8.07 11.74 8.95
N LYS A 51 -8.98 11.56 8.00
CA LYS A 51 -10.41 11.42 8.21
C LYS A 51 -10.93 10.24 7.41
N VAL A 52 -10.88 9.06 8.02
CA VAL A 52 -11.63 7.90 7.54
C VAL A 52 -13.11 8.28 7.50
N SER A 53 -13.68 8.52 6.32
CA SER A 53 -15.10 8.87 6.18
C SER A 53 -15.97 7.62 6.43
N ASP A 54 -15.53 6.49 5.88
CA ASP A 54 -16.29 5.26 5.86
C ASP A 54 -16.34 4.51 7.21
N PRO A 55 -17.53 4.12 7.71
CA PRO A 55 -17.67 3.40 8.98
C PRO A 55 -17.00 2.02 9.00
N ALA A 56 -17.02 1.28 7.88
CA ALA A 56 -16.41 -0.05 7.79
C ALA A 56 -14.87 0.05 7.78
N ALA A 57 -14.31 1.01 7.05
CA ALA A 57 -12.88 1.31 7.09
C ALA A 57 -12.42 1.69 8.51
N LYS A 58 -13.20 2.51 9.24
CA LYS A 58 -12.91 2.86 10.65
C LYS A 58 -12.79 1.63 11.53
N ILE A 59 -13.72 0.69 11.40
CA ILE A 59 -13.74 -0.54 12.21
C ILE A 59 -12.50 -1.38 11.91
N LEU A 60 -12.13 -1.54 10.65
CA LEU A 60 -10.95 -2.30 10.23
C LEU A 60 -9.65 -1.67 10.75
N TYR A 61 -9.49 -0.34 10.63
CA TYR A 61 -8.35 0.35 11.22
C TYR A 61 -8.29 0.22 12.74
N TRP A 62 -9.44 0.28 13.41
CA TRP A 62 -9.51 0.06 14.86
C TRP A 62 -9.07 -1.35 15.25
N LEU A 63 -9.51 -2.37 14.51
CA LEU A 63 -9.09 -3.76 14.74
C LEU A 63 -7.58 -3.94 14.52
N ALA A 64 -7.04 -3.38 13.44
CA ALA A 64 -5.60 -3.39 13.17
C ALA A 64 -4.82 -2.70 14.29
N ALA A 65 -5.21 -1.48 14.67
CA ALA A 65 -4.58 -0.72 15.75
C ALA A 65 -4.62 -1.49 17.07
N ARG A 66 -5.74 -2.15 17.38
CA ARG A 66 -5.89 -2.99 18.58
C ARG A 66 -4.90 -4.15 18.58
N ILE A 67 -4.67 -4.79 17.42
CA ILE A 67 -3.68 -5.86 17.30
C ILE A 67 -2.26 -5.30 17.44
N ARG A 68 -1.94 -4.19 16.75
CA ARG A 68 -0.63 -3.52 16.81
C ARG A 68 -0.24 -3.08 18.23
N ARG A 69 -1.21 -2.62 19.04
CA ARG A 69 -0.99 -2.28 20.46
C ARG A 69 -0.46 -3.44 21.29
N ARG A 70 -0.72 -4.69 20.88
CA ARG A 70 -0.21 -5.89 21.55
C ARG A 70 1.20 -6.29 21.07
N GLN A 71 1.84 -5.47 20.23
CA GLN A 71 3.18 -5.68 19.69
C GLN A 71 3.39 -7.12 19.18
N PRO A 72 2.60 -7.57 18.18
CA PRO A 72 2.74 -8.91 17.65
C PRO A 72 4.14 -9.08 17.03
N LYS A 73 4.70 -10.28 17.15
CA LYS A 73 5.98 -10.60 16.51
C LYS A 73 5.86 -10.41 14.99
N LEU A 74 6.87 -9.77 14.39
CA LEU A 74 6.93 -9.54 12.96
C LEU A 74 6.77 -10.88 12.20
N GLY A 75 5.87 -10.92 11.22
CA GLY A 75 5.55 -12.11 10.43
C GLY A 75 4.63 -13.14 11.12
N SER A 76 4.20 -12.90 12.37
CA SER A 76 3.20 -13.74 13.03
C SER A 76 1.83 -13.64 12.36
N LEU A 77 0.95 -14.62 12.61
CA LEU A 77 -0.43 -14.58 12.10
C LEU A 77 -1.16 -13.29 12.48
N ARG A 78 -0.93 -12.77 13.69
CA ARG A 78 -1.53 -11.52 14.15
C ARG A 78 -0.96 -10.30 13.42
N ASP A 79 0.34 -10.29 13.12
CA ASP A 79 0.97 -9.23 12.35
C ASP A 79 0.42 -9.20 10.91
N LYS A 80 0.33 -10.38 10.27
CA LYS A 80 -0.31 -10.54 8.96
C LYS A 80 -1.78 -10.12 8.97
N GLN A 81 -2.52 -10.46 10.02
CA GLN A 81 -3.91 -10.08 10.20
C GLN A 81 -4.09 -8.55 10.33
N ALA A 82 -3.21 -7.88 11.08
CA ALA A 82 -3.23 -6.43 11.19
C ALA A 82 -2.95 -5.76 9.84
N ALA A 83 -1.96 -6.26 9.09
CA ALA A 83 -1.65 -5.77 7.75
C ALA A 83 -2.82 -5.98 6.76
N LEU A 84 -3.53 -7.10 6.84
CA LEU A 84 -4.72 -7.35 6.03
C LEU A 84 -5.84 -6.36 6.34
N TYR A 85 -6.11 -6.10 7.61
CA TYR A 85 -7.12 -5.10 8.00
C TYR A 85 -6.76 -3.70 7.53
N GLU A 86 -5.49 -3.29 7.65
CA GLU A 86 -4.99 -2.02 7.13
C GLU A 86 -5.19 -1.93 5.61
N GLY A 87 -4.84 -2.99 4.86
CA GLY A 87 -4.97 -3.02 3.41
C GLY A 87 -6.43 -2.96 2.92
N ILE A 88 -7.33 -3.74 3.55
CA ILE A 88 -8.76 -3.73 3.19
C ILE A 88 -9.38 -2.36 3.51
N ALA A 89 -9.04 -1.76 4.65
CA ALA A 89 -9.55 -0.46 5.02
C ALA A 89 -9.13 0.63 4.02
N ALA A 90 -7.87 0.62 3.58
CA ALA A 90 -7.36 1.55 2.58
C ALA A 90 -8.03 1.40 1.21
N ASP A 91 -8.20 0.17 0.72
CA ASP A 91 -8.93 -0.11 -0.54
C ASP A 91 -10.39 0.36 -0.44
N LEU A 92 -11.03 0.14 0.71
CA LEU A 92 -12.41 0.51 0.91
C LEU A 92 -12.61 2.03 0.93
N GLU A 93 -11.73 2.78 1.58
CA GLU A 93 -11.75 4.25 1.49
C GLU A 93 -11.56 4.74 0.06
N THR A 94 -10.57 4.21 -0.65
CA THR A 94 -10.27 4.62 -2.04
C THR A 94 -11.49 4.40 -2.94
N ARG A 95 -12.19 3.27 -2.77
CA ARG A 95 -13.42 2.96 -3.52
C ARG A 95 -14.57 3.89 -3.16
N MET A 96 -14.76 4.19 -1.88
CA MET A 96 -15.83 5.07 -1.42
C MET A 96 -15.61 6.52 -1.90
N GLU A 97 -14.37 7.02 -1.84
CA GLU A 97 -14.01 8.32 -2.42
C GLU A 97 -14.27 8.37 -3.94
N THR A 98 -13.96 7.29 -4.65
CA THR A 98 -14.23 7.19 -6.09
C THR A 98 -15.74 7.28 -6.37
N ILE A 99 -16.57 6.60 -5.58
CA ILE A 99 -18.04 6.63 -5.71
C ILE A 99 -18.57 8.04 -5.42
N GLU A 100 -18.18 8.65 -4.31
CA GLU A 100 -18.58 10.02 -3.97
C GLU A 100 -18.14 11.04 -5.04
N GLY A 101 -16.93 10.88 -5.58
CA GLY A 101 -16.41 11.71 -6.67
C GLY A 101 -17.23 11.60 -7.95
N THR A 102 -17.66 10.39 -8.33
CA THR A 102 -18.52 10.18 -9.51
C THR A 102 -19.92 10.79 -9.34
N THR A 103 -20.50 10.76 -8.14
CA THR A 103 -21.82 11.37 -7.89
C THR A 103 -21.83 12.89 -7.97
N LYS A 104 -20.66 13.55 -7.85
CA LYS A 104 -20.54 15.02 -7.94
C LYS A 104 -20.38 15.53 -9.37
N ILE A 105 -20.00 14.69 -10.32
CA ILE A 105 -19.79 15.07 -11.73
C ILE A 105 -21.12 15.06 -12.52
N GLU A 106 -22.14 14.36 -12.02
CA GLU A 106 -23.47 14.26 -12.64
C GLU A 106 -24.51 15.28 -12.14
N LYS A 107 -24.10 16.33 -11.40
CA LYS A 107 -24.95 17.45 -10.99
C LYS A 107 -24.45 18.76 -11.56
#